data_AF-A0A5N7CK83-F1
#
_entry.id   AF-A0A5N7CK83-F1
#
_cell.length_a   1.000
_cell.length_b   1.000
_cell.length_c   1.000
_cell.angle_alpha   90.00
_cell.angle_beta   90.00
_cell.angle_gamma   90.00
#
_symmetry.space_group_name_H-M   'P 1'
#
loop_
_entity.id
_entity.type
_entity.pdbx_description
1 polymer ?
#
loop_
_entity_poly.entity_id
_entity_poly.type
_entity_poly.pdbx_seq_one_letter_code
_entity_poly.pdbx_strand_id
1 'polypeptide(L)'
;MVINLVPFILAEASRLDFFANNLSYRLFHRSLPGSLITAPQGAVGYQPAPGPVANNAWPTETDTAATGATASQDLSHESRQESVGIDGTARPQDNVAILTGTVTGTHGVKATTQTATAGRDFVRRKVSIYLLMFMKIFYSLSITPTTTSSITIMSLQTPLCSLLKIQHPILLAGMARASGAPLAAAVSNAGGLGTVGGLGYTPEQLSEMLTELKSLLRDPSLPFGVDLALPQVGGGARATNHDYTHGQLDQLIDVVISHGAKLFVSAVGVPPDHVIKRLHDAGILIMNMVGAPKHAEKALKLGVDIVCAQGGEGGGHTGDIPFSVLVPAIVDVAKKYKSPLTGQPALVVAAGGINDGRSLAASLMLGAAGVWVGTRFVASEESGASRLHKEAVVGAQYGETTRTLVISGRPLRMLPNDYIKDWEKRPEEIARLTAKGVVPMEHDFESDREDVELPYIMGDVSAIIKEIKPAGVIVREMVQQAVERLRTGGSYIKAGSASKL
;
A
#
# COMPACT_ATOMS: atom_id res chain seq x y z
N MET A 1 36.61 36.71 -4.96
CA MET A 1 36.16 36.02 -6.20
C MET A 1 36.17 34.48 -6.03
N VAL A 2 35.58 33.92 -4.96
CA VAL A 2 35.24 32.47 -4.86
C VAL A 2 34.04 32.28 -3.92
N ILE A 3 32.88 32.83 -4.26
CA ILE A 3 31.59 32.55 -3.57
C ILE A 3 30.48 32.56 -4.63
N ASN A 4 30.46 31.57 -5.53
CA ASN A 4 29.33 31.40 -6.48
C ASN A 4 29.22 30.00 -7.16
N LEU A 5 29.94 28.98 -6.69
CA LEU A 5 29.92 27.63 -7.30
C LEU A 5 29.02 26.62 -6.56
N VAL A 6 28.60 26.91 -5.33
CA VAL A 6 27.72 26.02 -4.54
C VAL A 6 26.38 25.73 -5.25
N PRO A 7 25.68 26.71 -5.87
CA PRO A 7 24.44 26.43 -6.59
C PRO A 7 24.63 25.49 -7.79
N PHE A 8 25.75 25.63 -8.51
CA PHE A 8 26.08 24.79 -9.66
C PHE A 8 26.37 23.34 -9.25
N ILE A 9 27.09 23.13 -8.15
CA ILE A 9 27.41 21.78 -7.65
C ILE A 9 26.13 21.05 -7.20
N LEU A 10 25.19 21.75 -6.57
CA LEU A 10 23.89 21.19 -6.16
C LEU A 10 22.98 20.89 -7.36
N ALA A 11 22.98 21.74 -8.38
CA ALA A 11 22.21 21.54 -9.61
C ALA A 11 22.70 20.32 -10.41
N GLU A 12 24.01 20.09 -10.51
CA GLU A 12 24.53 18.96 -11.27
C GLU A 12 24.47 17.63 -10.50
N ALA A 13 24.56 17.66 -9.16
CA ALA A 13 24.29 16.49 -8.33
C ALA A 13 22.84 16.00 -8.47
N SER A 14 21.86 16.91 -8.37
CA SER A 14 20.44 16.57 -8.53
C SER A 14 20.07 16.12 -9.96
N ARG A 15 20.85 16.50 -10.98
CA ARG A 15 20.75 15.93 -12.34
C ARG A 15 21.27 14.49 -12.43
N LEU A 16 22.36 14.16 -11.73
CA LEU A 16 22.87 12.79 -11.66
C LEU A 16 21.87 11.85 -10.99
N ASP A 17 21.25 12.27 -9.87
CA ASP A 17 20.18 11.52 -9.23
C ASP A 17 18.95 11.35 -10.13
N PHE A 18 18.57 12.39 -10.89
CA PHE A 18 17.48 12.30 -11.86
C PHE A 18 17.75 11.27 -12.97
N PHE A 19 18.99 11.19 -13.47
CA PHE A 19 19.37 10.17 -14.46
C PHE A 19 19.42 8.76 -13.87
N ALA A 20 19.98 8.58 -12.68
CA ALA A 20 20.08 7.28 -12.03
C ALA A 20 18.69 6.66 -11.77
N ASN A 21 17.76 7.44 -11.20
CA ASN A 21 16.42 6.95 -10.87
C ASN A 21 15.54 6.68 -12.11
N ASN A 22 15.73 7.40 -13.22
CA ASN A 22 15.00 7.15 -14.47
C ASN A 22 15.52 5.93 -15.26
N LEU A 23 16.76 5.48 -15.03
CA LEU A 23 17.34 4.36 -15.76
C LEU A 23 16.60 3.05 -15.45
N SER A 24 16.35 2.78 -14.16
CA SER A 24 15.56 1.62 -13.70
C SER A 24 14.14 1.63 -14.26
N TYR A 25 13.48 2.79 -14.30
CA TYR A 25 12.12 2.95 -14.83
C TYR A 25 12.03 2.62 -16.33
N ARG A 26 13.04 3.01 -17.12
CA ARG A 26 13.09 2.72 -18.56
C ARG A 26 13.47 1.28 -18.90
N LEU A 27 14.14 0.57 -18.00
CA LEU A 27 14.44 -0.86 -18.17
C LEU A 27 13.20 -1.73 -17.91
N PHE A 28 12.38 -1.40 -16.91
CA PHE A 28 11.13 -2.12 -16.63
C PHE A 28 10.06 -2.00 -17.74
N HIS A 29 10.10 -0.94 -18.56
CA HIS A 29 9.16 -0.71 -19.66
C HIS A 29 9.69 -1.10 -21.06
N ARG A 30 10.76 -1.90 -21.16
CA ARG A 30 11.27 -2.44 -22.44
C ARG A 30 11.56 -3.93 -22.40
N SER A 31 10.49 -4.72 -22.46
CA SER A 31 10.51 -6.15 -22.81
C SER A 31 9.52 -6.38 -23.96
N LEU A 32 9.94 -7.12 -25.00
CA LEU A 32 9.39 -7.12 -26.38
C LEU A 32 9.81 -5.88 -27.22
N PRO A 33 10.00 -5.99 -28.55
CA PRO A 33 9.49 -7.00 -29.49
C PRO A 33 10.47 -8.12 -29.84
N GLY A 34 9.98 -9.12 -30.57
CA GLY A 34 10.79 -10.23 -31.11
C GLY A 34 11.46 -9.93 -32.45
N SER A 35 12.49 -10.72 -32.77
CA SER A 35 13.07 -10.87 -34.09
C SER A 35 13.35 -12.35 -34.35
N LEU A 36 13.32 -12.78 -35.62
CA LEU A 36 13.70 -14.14 -35.99
C LEU A 36 15.23 -14.29 -35.88
N ILE A 37 15.71 -15.42 -35.35
CA ILE A 37 16.88 -16.16 -35.85
C ILE A 37 16.90 -17.58 -35.23
N THR A 38 17.27 -18.54 -36.08
CA THR A 38 17.43 -20.00 -35.89
C THR A 38 17.57 -20.58 -34.48
N ALA A 39 16.78 -21.63 -34.18
CA ALA A 39 16.95 -22.49 -33.00
C ALA A 39 17.97 -23.64 -33.22
N PRO A 40 18.73 -24.05 -32.19
CA PRO A 40 19.35 -25.38 -32.12
C PRO A 40 18.29 -26.46 -31.81
N GLN A 41 18.52 -27.70 -32.28
CA GLN A 41 17.63 -28.83 -32.04
C GLN A 41 17.89 -29.49 -30.67
N GLY A 42 16.85 -29.97 -29.99
CA GLY A 42 16.98 -30.98 -28.93
C GLY A 42 16.37 -30.64 -27.56
N ALA A 43 15.04 -30.61 -27.46
CA ALA A 43 14.31 -30.77 -26.19
C ALA A 43 13.04 -31.60 -26.43
N VAL A 44 12.64 -32.41 -25.45
CA VAL A 44 11.54 -33.39 -25.60
C VAL A 44 10.17 -32.71 -25.43
N GLY A 45 9.19 -33.13 -26.23
CA GLY A 45 7.90 -32.45 -26.33
C GLY A 45 6.98 -32.62 -25.12
N TYR A 46 6.20 -31.56 -24.86
CA TYR A 46 5.09 -31.53 -23.90
C TYR A 46 3.80 -31.23 -24.67
N GLN A 47 2.77 -32.06 -24.50
CA GLN A 47 1.43 -31.78 -25.03
C GLN A 47 0.58 -31.05 -23.98
N PRO A 48 -0.15 -29.98 -24.33
CA PRO A 48 -1.12 -29.39 -23.43
C PRO A 48 -2.30 -30.34 -23.20
N ALA A 49 -2.82 -30.36 -21.96
CA ALA A 49 -4.00 -31.14 -21.62
C ALA A 49 -5.27 -30.59 -22.27
N PRO A 50 -6.26 -31.44 -22.62
CA PRO A 50 -7.54 -30.98 -23.17
C PRO A 50 -8.35 -30.20 -22.12
N GLY A 51 -9.07 -29.18 -22.58
CA GLY A 51 -9.97 -28.38 -21.74
C GLY A 51 -11.18 -29.17 -21.21
N PRO A 52 -11.88 -28.64 -20.19
CA PRO A 52 -12.98 -29.35 -19.53
C PRO A 52 -14.16 -29.63 -20.47
N VAL A 53 -14.63 -30.88 -20.45
CA VAL A 53 -15.76 -31.35 -21.25
C VAL A 53 -17.08 -30.88 -20.64
N ALA A 54 -17.99 -30.37 -21.48
CA ALA A 54 -19.34 -30.01 -21.06
C ALA A 54 -20.22 -31.27 -20.90
N ASN A 55 -20.74 -31.49 -19.68
CA ASN A 55 -21.76 -32.52 -19.42
C ASN A 55 -23.17 -31.93 -19.57
N ASN A 56 -24.05 -32.64 -20.28
CA ASN A 56 -25.43 -32.24 -20.56
C ASN A 56 -26.45 -33.12 -19.82
N ALA A 57 -27.60 -32.49 -19.48
CA ALA A 57 -28.87 -33.12 -19.08
C ALA A 57 -28.87 -33.85 -17.71
N TRP A 58 -30.00 -34.12 -17.04
CA TRP A 58 -31.43 -34.15 -17.44
C TRP A 58 -32.33 -33.29 -16.50
N PRO A 59 -33.63 -33.06 -16.81
CA PRO A 59 -34.42 -31.94 -16.29
C PRO A 59 -35.37 -32.29 -15.12
N THR A 60 -36.00 -31.25 -14.57
CA THR A 60 -37.27 -31.34 -13.80
C THR A 60 -38.28 -30.33 -14.33
N GLU A 61 -39.56 -30.66 -14.18
CA GLU A 61 -40.67 -30.08 -14.94
C GLU A 61 -41.19 -28.72 -14.44
N THR A 62 -41.78 -28.02 -15.40
CA THR A 62 -42.86 -27.01 -15.34
C THR A 62 -43.44 -26.57 -13.99
N ASP A 63 -43.72 -25.26 -13.89
CA ASP A 63 -45.09 -24.84 -13.58
C ASP A 63 -45.47 -23.59 -14.41
N THR A 64 -46.77 -23.36 -14.65
CA THR A 64 -47.26 -22.32 -15.59
C THR A 64 -48.37 -21.46 -15.00
N ALA A 65 -48.19 -20.14 -15.05
CA ALA A 65 -49.27 -19.15 -14.91
C ALA A 65 -49.00 -17.96 -15.86
N ALA A 66 -50.05 -17.41 -16.47
CA ALA A 66 -49.94 -16.40 -17.53
C ALA A 66 -50.97 -15.27 -17.38
N THR A 67 -50.57 -14.04 -17.70
CA THR A 67 -51.38 -12.86 -18.13
C THR A 67 -50.42 -11.65 -18.23
N GLY A 68 -50.46 -10.73 -19.21
CA GLY A 68 -51.21 -10.69 -20.48
C GLY A 68 -51.38 -9.25 -21.02
N ALA A 69 -51.30 -9.05 -22.36
CA ALA A 69 -51.65 -7.82 -23.11
C ALA A 69 -50.80 -6.53 -22.83
N THR A 70 -50.68 -5.48 -23.68
CA THR A 70 -50.88 -5.19 -25.14
C THR A 70 -50.15 -3.87 -25.46
N ALA A 71 -49.29 -3.75 -26.49
CA ALA A 71 -49.54 -3.30 -27.88
C ALA A 71 -49.48 -1.76 -28.15
N SER A 72 -49.39 -1.36 -29.44
CA SER A 72 -49.13 0.00 -30.02
C SER A 72 -47.73 0.62 -29.75
N GLN A 73 -47.00 1.26 -30.68
CA GLN A 73 -47.28 2.26 -31.76
C GLN A 73 -47.49 3.69 -31.21
N ASP A 74 -47.00 4.79 -31.82
CA ASP A 74 -46.30 5.01 -33.11
C ASP A 74 -45.55 6.37 -33.17
N LEU A 75 -44.92 6.71 -34.32
CA LEU A 75 -44.52 8.06 -34.82
C LEU A 75 -43.51 8.89 -33.96
N SER A 76 -42.28 9.21 -34.38
CA SER A 76 -41.79 10.01 -35.54
C SER A 76 -41.98 11.54 -35.44
N HIS A 77 -40.87 12.30 -35.49
CA HIS A 77 -40.85 13.63 -36.14
C HIS A 77 -39.42 14.03 -36.55
N GLU A 78 -39.30 14.86 -37.60
CA GLU A 78 -38.04 15.17 -38.30
C GLU A 78 -37.90 16.66 -38.65
N SER A 79 -36.65 17.10 -38.86
CA SER A 79 -36.19 18.15 -39.81
C SER A 79 -35.91 19.61 -39.35
N ARG A 80 -34.89 20.19 -40.03
CA ARG A 80 -34.56 21.62 -40.30
C ARG A 80 -33.90 22.46 -39.19
N GLN A 81 -32.70 23.06 -39.39
CA GLN A 81 -32.24 24.14 -40.32
C GLN A 81 -32.70 25.55 -39.84
N GLU A 82 -31.91 26.64 -39.87
CA GLU A 82 -30.59 26.91 -40.52
C GLU A 82 -29.87 28.20 -39.99
N SER A 83 -28.52 28.25 -40.01
CA SER A 83 -27.60 29.44 -40.17
C SER A 83 -27.76 30.70 -39.24
N VAL A 84 -26.81 31.63 -38.99
CA VAL A 84 -25.46 32.10 -39.46
C VAL A 84 -24.72 32.65 -38.18
N GLY A 85 -23.40 32.84 -38.01
CA GLY A 85 -22.16 32.61 -38.80
C GLY A 85 -21.20 33.83 -38.79
N ILE A 86 -19.87 33.61 -38.81
CA ILE A 86 -18.76 34.61 -39.02
C ILE A 86 -18.47 35.53 -37.79
N ASP A 87 -17.23 35.85 -37.37
CA ASP A 87 -15.85 35.65 -37.87
C ASP A 87 -14.93 35.04 -36.74
N GLY A 88 -13.58 35.05 -36.66
CA GLY A 88 -12.46 35.56 -37.50
C GLY A 88 -11.37 36.25 -36.65
N THR A 89 -10.26 35.61 -36.27
CA THR A 89 -8.91 35.66 -36.90
C THR A 89 -7.94 34.83 -36.02
N ALA A 90 -7.17 33.86 -36.55
CA ALA A 90 -5.84 33.93 -37.20
C ALA A 90 -4.60 33.90 -36.26
N ARG A 91 -3.66 32.98 -36.53
CA ARG A 91 -2.33 32.82 -35.89
C ARG A 91 -1.23 32.89 -36.97
N PRO A 92 0.05 33.17 -36.62
CA PRO A 92 1.21 32.78 -37.41
C PRO A 92 2.00 31.59 -36.82
N GLN A 93 2.72 30.87 -37.68
CA GLN A 93 3.83 29.95 -37.38
C GLN A 93 4.98 30.28 -38.35
N ASP A 94 6.25 30.09 -37.97
CA ASP A 94 7.39 30.37 -38.87
C ASP A 94 8.57 29.37 -38.73
N ASN A 95 9.39 29.30 -39.78
CA ASN A 95 10.29 28.19 -40.12
C ASN A 95 11.47 28.66 -41.01
N VAL A 96 12.66 28.03 -41.04
CA VAL A 96 13.29 26.99 -40.19
C VAL A 96 14.82 26.95 -40.43
N ALA A 97 15.57 26.38 -39.48
CA ALA A 97 16.96 25.88 -39.58
C ALA A 97 18.14 26.86 -39.85
N ILE A 98 19.29 26.54 -39.21
CA ILE A 98 20.66 26.84 -39.68
C ILE A 98 21.51 25.58 -39.49
N LEU A 99 22.50 25.36 -40.37
CA LEU A 99 23.23 24.08 -40.52
C LEU A 99 24.37 23.86 -39.51
N THR A 100 24.76 22.58 -39.37
CA THR A 100 26.02 22.13 -38.80
C THR A 100 27.21 22.39 -39.72
N GLY A 101 28.40 22.62 -39.15
CA GLY A 101 29.65 22.73 -39.92
C GLY A 101 30.85 22.28 -39.10
N THR A 102 31.64 21.35 -39.63
CA THR A 102 32.90 20.84 -39.06
C THR A 102 34.06 21.16 -39.98
N VAL A 103 35.17 21.67 -39.43
CA VAL A 103 36.43 21.87 -40.17
C VAL A 103 37.60 21.41 -39.30
N THR A 104 38.53 20.69 -39.93
CA THR A 104 39.74 20.12 -39.32
C THR A 104 40.95 21.04 -39.47
N GLY A 105 41.86 21.07 -38.49
CA GLY A 105 43.17 21.72 -38.66
C GLY A 105 44.13 21.45 -37.50
N THR A 106 45.29 20.86 -37.78
CA THR A 106 46.38 20.64 -36.82
C THR A 106 47.65 21.33 -37.31
N HIS A 107 48.38 22.00 -36.40
CA HIS A 107 49.86 22.07 -36.27
C HIS A 107 50.29 23.25 -35.36
N GLY A 108 51.44 23.12 -34.68
CA GLY A 108 52.12 24.23 -34.01
C GLY A 108 52.46 23.98 -32.54
N VAL A 109 53.75 23.85 -32.21
CA VAL A 109 54.26 23.64 -30.84
C VAL A 109 55.47 24.55 -30.58
N LYS A 110 55.43 25.37 -29.51
CA LYS A 110 56.54 25.67 -28.57
C LYS A 110 56.16 26.74 -27.53
N ALA A 111 56.92 26.75 -26.42
CA ALA A 111 56.74 27.55 -25.19
C ALA A 111 55.46 27.19 -24.39
N THR A 112 55.43 27.16 -23.05
CA THR A 112 56.40 27.69 -22.06
C THR A 112 56.57 26.71 -20.88
N THR A 113 57.77 26.13 -20.70
CA THR A 113 58.04 25.13 -19.64
C THR A 113 58.80 25.72 -18.44
N GLN A 114 58.33 26.85 -17.87
CA GLN A 114 59.02 27.49 -16.73
C GLN A 114 58.14 28.23 -15.70
N THR A 115 56.83 27.94 -15.65
CA THR A 115 55.89 28.58 -14.69
C THR A 115 55.11 27.60 -13.81
N ALA A 116 55.19 26.29 -14.06
CA ALA A 116 54.33 25.28 -13.44
C ALA A 116 54.69 24.85 -12.00
N THR A 117 55.76 25.40 -11.42
CA THR A 117 56.28 25.00 -10.09
C THR A 117 55.86 25.97 -8.99
N ALA A 118 56.06 27.28 -9.19
CA ALA A 118 55.81 28.32 -8.17
C ALA A 118 54.32 28.41 -7.72
N GLY A 119 53.37 28.11 -8.61
CA GLY A 119 51.94 28.17 -8.29
C GLY A 119 51.46 27.13 -7.28
N ARG A 120 52.11 25.96 -7.17
CA ARG A 120 51.63 24.85 -6.34
C ARG A 120 51.85 25.07 -4.84
N ASP A 121 52.95 25.70 -4.45
CA ASP A 121 53.26 25.92 -3.03
C ASP A 121 52.47 27.09 -2.42
N PHE A 122 52.13 28.10 -3.23
CA PHE A 122 51.28 29.21 -2.79
C PHE A 122 49.85 28.75 -2.45
N VAL A 123 49.28 27.85 -3.27
CA VAL A 123 47.96 27.26 -3.02
C VAL A 123 47.99 26.38 -1.75
N ARG A 124 48.98 25.49 -1.62
CA ARG A 124 49.13 24.63 -0.43
C ARG A 124 49.22 25.43 0.87
N ARG A 125 50.04 26.49 0.91
CA ARG A 125 50.17 27.34 2.12
C ARG A 125 48.87 28.04 2.51
N LYS A 126 48.07 28.52 1.55
CA LYS A 126 46.78 29.15 1.88
C LYS A 126 45.76 28.16 2.45
N VAL A 127 45.65 26.96 1.87
CA VAL A 127 44.69 25.95 2.33
C VAL A 127 44.94 25.55 3.79
N SER A 128 46.19 25.32 4.19
CA SER A 128 46.52 25.00 5.59
C SER A 128 46.18 26.12 6.58
N ILE A 129 46.37 27.40 6.20
CA ILE A 129 46.08 28.54 7.09
C ILE A 129 44.58 28.68 7.34
N TYR A 130 43.75 28.55 6.29
CA TYR A 130 42.28 28.57 6.47
C TYR A 130 41.79 27.38 7.30
N LEU A 131 42.38 26.19 7.12
CA LEU A 131 42.01 25.00 7.92
C LEU A 131 42.32 25.19 9.41
N LEU A 132 43.49 25.74 9.77
CA LEU A 132 43.84 26.05 11.16
C LEU A 132 42.96 27.15 11.77
N MET A 133 42.56 28.17 10.99
CA MET A 133 41.62 29.18 11.47
C MET A 133 40.23 28.58 11.73
N PHE A 134 39.74 27.69 10.86
CA PHE A 134 38.45 27.03 11.03
C PHE A 134 38.43 26.17 12.30
N MET A 135 39.49 25.39 12.55
CA MET A 135 39.59 24.59 13.79
C MET A 135 39.69 25.46 15.05
N LYS A 136 40.39 26.60 15.02
CA LYS A 136 40.45 27.52 16.18
C LYS A 136 39.10 28.18 16.49
N ILE A 137 38.30 28.51 15.48
CA ILE A 137 36.95 29.06 15.70
C ILE A 137 36.04 27.98 16.33
N PHE A 138 36.09 26.74 15.82
CA PHE A 138 35.35 25.61 16.42
C PHE A 138 35.77 25.31 17.87
N TYR A 139 37.07 25.39 18.20
CA TYR A 139 37.54 25.15 19.57
C TYR A 139 37.26 26.30 20.56
N SER A 140 36.88 27.49 20.07
CA SER A 140 36.62 28.66 20.94
C SER A 140 35.14 28.82 21.31
N LEU A 141 34.22 28.12 20.64
CA LEU A 141 32.84 27.97 21.12
C LEU A 141 32.75 26.75 22.04
N SER A 142 33.27 26.90 23.27
CA SER A 142 32.93 26.01 24.38
C SER A 142 31.47 26.22 24.77
N ILE A 143 30.57 25.63 23.98
CA ILE A 143 29.14 25.53 24.31
C ILE A 143 29.06 24.79 25.64
N THR A 144 28.58 25.49 26.68
CA THR A 144 28.27 24.85 27.96
C THR A 144 27.26 23.74 27.70
N PRO A 145 27.40 22.56 28.34
CA PRO A 145 26.51 21.44 28.07
C PRO A 145 25.09 21.79 28.55
N THR A 146 24.28 22.30 27.63
CA THR A 146 22.83 22.39 27.79
C THR A 146 22.35 20.99 28.11
N THR A 147 21.60 20.87 29.22
CA THR A 147 21.17 19.59 29.77
C THR A 147 20.60 18.72 28.67
N THR A 148 21.23 17.58 28.40
CA THR A 148 20.76 16.63 27.39
C THR A 148 19.47 16.01 27.89
N SER A 149 18.35 16.70 27.69
CA SER A 149 17.01 16.21 27.97
C SER A 149 16.86 14.89 27.24
N SER A 150 16.92 13.79 28.00
CA SER A 150 16.81 12.45 27.44
C SER A 150 15.45 12.36 26.75
N ILE A 151 15.48 12.32 25.41
CA ILE A 151 14.27 12.15 24.60
C ILE A 151 13.71 10.80 25.02
N THR A 152 12.72 10.86 25.91
CA THR A 152 12.14 9.69 26.54
C THR A 152 11.25 9.08 25.48
N ILE A 153 11.81 8.12 24.74
CA ILE A 153 11.10 7.35 23.72
C ILE A 153 9.94 6.67 24.44
N MET A 154 8.75 7.24 24.29
CA MET A 154 7.55 6.73 24.94
C MET A 154 7.27 5.34 24.38
N SER A 155 7.19 4.34 25.25
CA SER A 155 6.64 3.04 24.90
C SER A 155 5.15 3.00 25.23
N LEU A 156 4.41 2.29 24.40
CA LEU A 156 3.02 1.94 24.61
C LEU A 156 2.93 0.43 24.46
N GLN A 157 2.53 -0.27 25.51
CA GLN A 157 2.50 -1.74 25.54
C GLN A 157 1.07 -2.23 25.80
N THR A 158 0.71 -3.32 25.13
CA THR A 158 -0.57 -4.01 25.22
C THR A 158 -0.33 -5.53 25.15
N PRO A 159 -1.33 -6.39 25.38
CA PRO A 159 -1.18 -7.83 25.17
C PRO A 159 -0.71 -8.21 23.75
N LEU A 160 -1.04 -7.39 22.74
CA LEU A 160 -0.59 -7.58 21.36
C LEU A 160 0.94 -7.41 21.21
N CYS A 161 1.53 -6.46 21.95
CA CYS A 161 2.98 -6.25 21.97
C CYS A 161 3.72 -7.51 22.45
N SER A 162 3.27 -8.10 23.55
CA SER A 162 3.82 -9.34 24.11
C SER A 162 3.62 -10.54 23.17
N LEU A 163 2.43 -10.64 22.55
CA LEU A 163 2.05 -11.74 21.66
C LEU A 163 2.87 -11.75 20.35
N LEU A 164 3.09 -10.58 19.75
CA LEU A 164 3.82 -10.41 18.50
C LEU A 164 5.33 -10.15 18.69
N LYS A 165 5.80 -9.95 19.93
CA LYS A 165 7.17 -9.52 20.27
C LYS A 165 7.56 -8.14 19.68
N ILE A 166 6.62 -7.19 19.69
CA ILE A 166 6.81 -5.81 19.20
C ILE A 166 6.83 -4.80 20.34
N GLN A 167 7.40 -3.61 20.10
CA GLN A 167 7.54 -2.55 21.10
C GLN A 167 6.28 -1.68 21.20
N HIS A 168 5.52 -1.58 20.12
CA HIS A 168 4.37 -0.68 19.95
C HIS A 168 3.21 -1.40 19.25
N PRO A 169 1.94 -1.15 19.62
CA PRO A 169 0.78 -1.89 19.11
C PRO A 169 0.31 -1.37 17.74
N ILE A 170 1.26 -1.16 16.83
CA ILE A 170 1.05 -0.60 15.48
C ILE A 170 1.53 -1.63 14.46
N LEU A 171 0.61 -2.14 13.65
CA LEU A 171 0.87 -3.04 12.53
C LEU A 171 0.73 -2.24 11.22
N LEU A 172 1.67 -2.40 10.31
CA LEU A 172 1.53 -1.99 8.91
C LEU A 172 0.46 -2.86 8.24
N ALA A 173 -0.45 -2.26 7.49
CA ALA A 173 -1.39 -3.02 6.68
C ALA A 173 -0.71 -3.65 5.45
N GLY A 174 -1.08 -4.89 5.14
CA GLY A 174 -0.80 -5.50 3.85
C GLY A 174 -1.53 -4.75 2.74
N MET A 175 -0.76 -4.20 1.81
CA MET A 175 -1.24 -3.37 0.70
C MET A 175 -0.45 -3.74 -0.55
N ALA A 176 -1.10 -4.41 -1.51
CA ALA A 176 -0.48 -4.81 -2.76
C ALA A 176 0.26 -3.64 -3.43
N ARG A 177 1.51 -3.88 -3.87
CA ARG A 177 2.46 -2.89 -4.42
C ARG A 177 2.92 -1.77 -3.47
N ALA A 178 2.17 -1.41 -2.43
CA ALA A 178 2.55 -0.34 -1.50
C ALA A 178 3.35 -0.81 -0.28
N SER A 179 3.01 -1.95 0.33
CA SER A 179 3.73 -2.53 1.49
C SER A 179 4.73 -3.61 1.08
N GLY A 180 5.72 -3.20 0.28
CA GLY A 180 6.90 -4.01 -0.02
C GLY A 180 7.92 -4.03 1.13
N ALA A 181 9.05 -4.70 0.89
CA ALA A 181 10.12 -4.92 1.85
C ALA A 181 10.63 -3.63 2.55
N PRO A 182 10.89 -2.49 1.87
CA PRO A 182 11.39 -1.29 2.54
C PRO A 182 10.40 -0.72 3.58
N LEU A 183 9.10 -0.67 3.25
CA LEU A 183 8.08 -0.16 4.17
C LEU A 183 7.87 -1.08 5.36
N ALA A 184 7.82 -2.40 5.13
CA ALA A 184 7.67 -3.38 6.19
C ALA A 184 8.88 -3.37 7.12
N ALA A 185 10.10 -3.41 6.58
CA ALA A 185 11.32 -3.30 7.37
C ALA A 185 11.37 -1.99 8.16
N ALA A 186 11.00 -0.85 7.57
CA ALA A 186 10.95 0.44 8.25
C ALA A 186 9.99 0.46 9.46
N VAL A 187 8.82 -0.18 9.37
CA VAL A 187 7.86 -0.26 10.49
C VAL A 187 8.32 -1.23 11.59
N SER A 188 8.90 -2.39 11.26
CA SER A 188 9.52 -3.28 12.26
C SER A 188 10.75 -2.63 12.92
N ASN A 189 11.58 -1.93 12.15
CA ASN A 189 12.69 -1.12 12.65
C ASN A 189 12.22 0.06 13.52
N ALA A 190 10.97 0.49 13.40
CA ALA A 190 10.36 1.50 14.26
C ALA A 190 9.71 0.92 15.54
N GLY A 191 9.73 -0.40 15.72
CA GLY A 191 9.16 -1.08 16.89
C GLY A 191 7.68 -1.48 16.77
N GLY A 192 7.05 -1.25 15.61
CA GLY A 192 5.78 -1.87 15.25
C GLY A 192 5.98 -3.26 14.64
N LEU A 193 4.99 -3.74 13.89
CA LEU A 193 5.13 -4.90 13.00
C LEU A 193 4.95 -4.47 11.54
N GLY A 194 5.99 -4.67 10.71
CA GLY A 194 5.88 -4.59 9.27
C GLY A 194 5.16 -5.82 8.68
N THR A 195 4.32 -5.60 7.67
CA THR A 195 3.61 -6.67 6.96
C THR A 195 3.84 -6.52 5.46
N VAL A 196 4.21 -7.61 4.77
CA VAL A 196 4.28 -7.64 3.29
C VAL A 196 2.90 -7.95 2.71
N GLY A 197 2.47 -7.17 1.71
CA GLY A 197 1.19 -7.37 1.02
C GLY A 197 1.38 -8.25 -0.21
N GLY A 198 1.17 -9.57 -0.06
CA GLY A 198 1.47 -10.59 -1.08
C GLY A 198 0.34 -10.92 -2.06
N LEU A 199 -0.72 -10.12 -2.12
CA LEU A 199 -1.80 -10.28 -3.12
C LEU A 199 -1.21 -10.19 -4.54
N GLY A 200 -1.33 -11.29 -5.30
CA GLY A 200 -0.86 -11.41 -6.68
C GLY A 200 0.62 -11.76 -6.83
N TYR A 201 1.31 -12.18 -5.75
CA TYR A 201 2.66 -12.73 -5.83
C TYR A 201 2.66 -14.24 -6.08
N THR A 202 3.65 -14.71 -6.85
CA THR A 202 4.05 -16.12 -6.86
C THR A 202 4.89 -16.46 -5.61
N PRO A 203 5.09 -17.75 -5.27
CA PRO A 203 5.99 -18.16 -4.19
C PRO A 203 7.40 -17.57 -4.32
N GLU A 204 7.94 -17.50 -5.54
CA GLU A 204 9.27 -16.95 -5.82
C GLU A 204 9.30 -15.45 -5.50
N GLN A 205 8.34 -14.68 -6.00
CA GLN A 205 8.24 -13.24 -5.76
C GLN A 205 8.06 -12.92 -4.27
N LEU A 206 7.27 -13.73 -3.55
CA LEU A 206 7.13 -13.60 -2.10
C LEU A 206 8.45 -13.95 -1.39
N SER A 207 9.16 -14.99 -1.83
CA SER A 207 10.45 -15.40 -1.25
C SER A 207 11.53 -14.32 -1.45
N GLU A 208 11.58 -13.70 -2.63
CA GLU A 208 12.45 -12.56 -2.92
C GLU A 208 12.12 -11.37 -2.00
N MET A 209 10.83 -11.00 -1.90
CA MET A 209 10.37 -9.89 -1.06
C MET A 209 10.65 -10.11 0.43
N LEU A 210 10.51 -11.35 0.93
CA LEU A 210 10.84 -11.68 2.32
C LEU A 210 12.35 -11.78 2.57
N THR A 211 13.13 -12.13 1.56
CA THR A 211 14.61 -12.05 1.61
C THR A 211 15.08 -10.60 1.67
N GLU A 212 14.53 -9.73 0.82
CA GLU A 212 14.82 -8.29 0.85
C GLU A 212 14.44 -7.68 2.20
N LEU A 213 13.21 -7.93 2.69
CA LEU A 213 12.74 -7.43 3.99
C LEU A 213 13.74 -7.78 5.09
N LYS A 214 14.16 -9.04 5.19
CA LYS A 214 15.07 -9.52 6.24
C LYS A 214 16.47 -8.91 6.13
N SER A 215 16.91 -8.50 4.93
CA SER A 215 18.16 -7.76 4.73
C SER A 215 18.09 -6.30 5.19
N LEU A 216 16.88 -5.72 5.23
CA LEU A 216 16.61 -4.33 5.64
C LEU A 216 16.26 -4.18 7.13
N LEU A 217 16.13 -5.28 7.88
CA LEU A 217 15.96 -5.24 9.33
C LEU A 217 17.28 -4.87 10.04
N ARG A 218 17.22 -3.92 10.99
CA ARG A 218 18.37 -3.53 11.84
C ARG A 218 18.82 -4.65 12.80
N ASP A 219 17.96 -5.64 12.99
CA ASP A 219 18.11 -6.79 13.87
C ASP A 219 17.28 -7.94 13.26
N PRO A 220 17.88 -9.07 12.87
CA PRO A 220 17.20 -10.15 12.17
C PRO A 220 16.20 -10.93 13.04
N SER A 221 16.13 -10.65 14.35
CA SER A 221 15.11 -11.20 15.25
C SER A 221 13.81 -10.40 15.29
N LEU A 222 13.76 -9.22 14.64
CA LEU A 222 12.56 -8.41 14.59
C LEU A 222 11.42 -9.11 13.83
N PRO A 223 10.21 -9.14 14.38
CA PRO A 223 9.08 -9.82 13.75
C PRO A 223 8.57 -9.03 12.55
N PHE A 224 8.05 -9.78 11.58
CA PHE A 224 7.29 -9.28 10.43
C PHE A 224 6.09 -10.19 10.18
N GLY A 225 5.15 -9.72 9.39
CA GLY A 225 4.01 -10.50 8.91
C GLY A 225 3.92 -10.59 7.39
N VAL A 226 3.03 -11.46 6.93
CA VAL A 226 2.66 -11.61 5.51
C VAL A 226 1.14 -11.59 5.41
N ASP A 227 0.61 -10.83 4.47
CA ASP A 227 -0.83 -10.72 4.20
C ASP A 227 -1.17 -11.28 2.81
N LEU A 228 -2.06 -12.27 2.77
CA LEU A 228 -2.64 -12.83 1.55
C LEU A 228 -4.16 -12.66 1.58
N ALA A 229 -4.74 -12.34 0.42
CA ALA A 229 -6.17 -12.28 0.25
C ALA A 229 -6.70 -13.65 -0.22
N LEU A 230 -7.50 -14.33 0.60
CA LEU A 230 -7.99 -15.70 0.38
C LEU A 230 -9.54 -15.72 0.22
N PRO A 231 -10.09 -15.09 -0.84
CA PRO A 231 -11.54 -15.01 -1.03
C PRO A 231 -12.17 -16.41 -1.07
N GLN A 232 -13.28 -16.59 -0.35
CA GLN A 232 -14.07 -17.81 -0.48
C GLN A 232 -14.56 -17.96 -1.93
N VAL A 233 -14.15 -19.04 -2.60
CA VAL A 233 -14.63 -19.45 -3.93
C VAL A 233 -15.74 -20.48 -3.75
N GLY A 234 -16.81 -20.39 -4.55
CA GLY A 234 -17.97 -21.29 -4.46
C GLY A 234 -18.78 -21.18 -3.14
N GLY A 235 -19.74 -22.09 -2.95
CA GLY A 235 -20.47 -22.24 -1.68
C GLY A 235 -21.20 -20.98 -1.20
N GLY A 236 -21.92 -20.28 -2.07
CA GLY A 236 -22.61 -19.02 -1.75
C GLY A 236 -21.70 -17.78 -1.70
N ALA A 237 -20.48 -17.88 -2.23
CA ALA A 237 -19.62 -16.74 -2.54
C ALA A 237 -20.26 -15.76 -3.54
N ARG A 238 -19.68 -14.56 -3.67
CA ARG A 238 -19.96 -13.67 -4.80
C ARG A 238 -19.47 -14.34 -6.08
N ALA A 239 -20.23 -14.21 -7.17
CA ALA A 239 -19.87 -14.82 -8.46
C ALA A 239 -18.50 -14.32 -9.00
N THR A 240 -18.09 -13.10 -8.63
CA THR A 240 -16.79 -12.50 -9.00
C THR A 240 -15.62 -12.94 -8.11
N ASN A 241 -15.82 -13.87 -7.17
CA ASN A 241 -14.72 -14.41 -6.36
C ASN A 241 -13.98 -15.51 -7.13
N HIS A 242 -12.79 -15.21 -7.61
CA HIS A 242 -11.80 -16.18 -8.08
C HIS A 242 -10.66 -16.35 -7.06
N ASP A 243 -9.84 -17.39 -7.21
CA ASP A 243 -8.67 -17.63 -6.34
C ASP A 243 -7.50 -16.70 -6.72
N TYR A 244 -7.18 -15.76 -5.82
CA TYR A 244 -6.06 -14.82 -5.97
C TYR A 244 -4.67 -15.45 -5.77
N THR A 245 -4.59 -16.75 -5.45
CA THR A 245 -3.33 -17.52 -5.37
C THR A 245 -3.06 -18.36 -6.61
N HIS A 246 -4.00 -18.43 -7.56
CA HIS A 246 -3.89 -19.21 -8.80
C HIS A 246 -3.49 -20.69 -8.57
N GLY A 247 -4.01 -21.32 -7.52
CA GLY A 247 -3.71 -22.69 -7.10
C GLY A 247 -2.41 -22.86 -6.31
N GLN A 248 -1.72 -21.78 -5.94
CA GLN A 248 -0.38 -21.80 -5.32
C GLN A 248 -0.38 -21.48 -3.81
N LEU A 249 -1.56 -21.47 -3.18
CA LEU A 249 -1.72 -21.19 -1.74
C LEU A 249 -0.79 -22.02 -0.86
N ASP A 250 -0.70 -23.33 -1.10
CA ASP A 250 0.07 -24.20 -0.21
C ASP A 250 1.58 -23.92 -0.28
N GLN A 251 2.10 -23.54 -1.46
CA GLN A 251 3.49 -23.12 -1.68
C GLN A 251 3.77 -21.73 -1.11
N LEU A 252 2.82 -20.78 -1.25
CA LEU A 252 2.90 -19.47 -0.60
C LEU A 252 3.01 -19.63 0.93
N ILE A 253 2.28 -20.59 1.51
CA ILE A 253 2.36 -20.91 2.95
C ILE A 253 3.72 -21.55 3.32
N ASP A 254 4.34 -22.38 2.47
CA ASP A 254 5.71 -22.85 2.70
C ASP A 254 6.73 -21.70 2.68
N VAL A 255 6.54 -20.69 1.82
CA VAL A 255 7.37 -19.48 1.81
C VAL A 255 7.20 -18.66 3.09
N VAL A 256 5.96 -18.46 3.56
CA VAL A 256 5.65 -17.79 4.85
C VAL A 256 6.32 -18.51 6.03
N ILE A 257 6.22 -19.85 6.06
CA ILE A 257 6.78 -20.69 7.14
C ILE A 257 8.30 -20.69 7.11
N SER A 258 8.92 -20.98 5.96
CA SER A 258 10.38 -21.05 5.80
C SER A 258 11.09 -19.73 6.09
N HIS A 259 10.45 -18.59 5.84
CA HIS A 259 11.02 -17.28 6.17
C HIS A 259 10.87 -16.91 7.66
N GLY A 260 10.04 -17.62 8.43
CA GLY A 260 9.84 -17.39 9.85
C GLY A 260 8.95 -16.17 10.16
N ALA A 261 7.92 -15.93 9.34
CA ALA A 261 6.96 -14.86 9.60
C ALA A 261 6.28 -15.03 10.97
N LYS A 262 6.11 -13.96 11.75
CA LYS A 262 5.49 -14.05 13.09
C LYS A 262 3.97 -14.03 13.04
N LEU A 263 3.41 -13.42 11.99
CA LEU A 263 1.99 -13.20 11.77
C LEU A 263 1.63 -13.50 10.31
N PHE A 264 0.67 -14.40 10.10
CA PHE A 264 -0.04 -14.51 8.84
C PHE A 264 -1.34 -13.69 8.91
N VAL A 265 -1.66 -12.97 7.84
CA VAL A 265 -2.89 -12.19 7.73
C VAL A 265 -3.71 -12.67 6.55
N SER A 266 -5.02 -12.80 6.77
CA SER A 266 -6.02 -13.10 5.76
C SER A 266 -6.82 -11.84 5.47
N ALA A 267 -6.40 -11.04 4.48
CA ALA A 267 -7.06 -9.80 4.07
C ALA A 267 -8.51 -9.99 3.63
N VAL A 268 -8.81 -11.14 3.03
CA VAL A 268 -10.07 -11.43 2.36
C VAL A 268 -10.43 -12.88 2.65
N GLY A 269 -11.68 -13.16 3.02
CA GLY A 269 -12.12 -14.52 3.38
C GLY A 269 -11.60 -14.97 4.75
N VAL A 270 -11.41 -16.29 4.89
CA VAL A 270 -10.80 -16.95 6.06
C VAL A 270 -9.93 -18.09 5.52
N PRO A 271 -8.73 -18.37 6.07
CA PRO A 271 -7.90 -19.45 5.56
C PRO A 271 -8.58 -20.83 5.72
N PRO A 272 -8.35 -21.78 4.80
CA PRO A 272 -8.79 -23.16 4.97
C PRO A 272 -8.18 -23.82 6.22
N ASP A 273 -8.91 -24.77 6.83
CA ASP A 273 -8.52 -25.46 8.06
C ASP A 273 -7.12 -26.09 7.99
N HIS A 274 -6.70 -26.58 6.81
CA HIS A 274 -5.36 -27.17 6.63
C HIS A 274 -4.25 -26.11 6.63
N VAL A 275 -4.53 -24.90 6.13
CA VAL A 275 -3.62 -23.74 6.22
C VAL A 275 -3.53 -23.24 7.66
N ILE A 276 -4.68 -23.16 8.36
CA ILE A 276 -4.71 -22.82 9.80
C ILE A 276 -3.83 -23.79 10.59
N LYS A 277 -3.98 -25.10 10.35
CA LYS A 277 -3.15 -26.12 11.00
C LYS A 277 -1.66 -25.95 10.68
N ARG A 278 -1.28 -25.80 9.39
CA ARG A 278 0.14 -25.66 8.98
C ARG A 278 0.81 -24.43 9.62
N LEU A 279 0.11 -23.31 9.72
CA LEU A 279 0.61 -22.09 10.36
C LEU A 279 0.75 -22.26 11.88
N HIS A 280 -0.22 -22.90 12.55
CA HIS A 280 -0.16 -23.20 13.98
C HIS A 280 0.91 -24.24 14.34
N ASP A 281 1.09 -25.29 13.54
CA ASP A 281 2.18 -26.27 13.65
C ASP A 281 3.56 -25.57 13.59
N ALA A 282 3.67 -24.48 12.83
CA ALA A 282 4.87 -23.64 12.70
C ALA A 282 4.98 -22.51 13.75
N GLY A 283 4.02 -22.36 14.67
CA GLY A 283 4.03 -21.30 15.70
C GLY A 283 3.69 -19.89 15.19
N ILE A 284 3.12 -19.80 13.98
CA ILE A 284 2.72 -18.54 13.32
C ILE A 284 1.30 -18.19 13.74
N LEU A 285 1.11 -16.95 14.20
CA LEU A 285 -0.20 -16.45 14.59
C LEU A 285 -1.03 -16.08 13.35
N ILE A 286 -2.34 -16.20 13.44
CA ILE A 286 -3.26 -15.91 12.33
C ILE A 286 -4.16 -14.73 12.71
N MET A 287 -4.16 -13.70 11.86
CA MET A 287 -5.10 -12.57 11.93
C MET A 287 -6.06 -12.56 10.74
N ASN A 288 -7.35 -12.40 11.00
CA ASN A 288 -8.36 -12.31 9.94
C ASN A 288 -8.97 -10.91 9.84
N MET A 289 -9.00 -10.30 8.65
CA MET A 289 -9.75 -9.06 8.43
C MET A 289 -11.26 -9.32 8.49
N VAL A 290 -12.00 -8.46 9.19
CA VAL A 290 -13.44 -8.65 9.47
C VAL A 290 -14.21 -7.33 9.51
N GLY A 291 -15.15 -7.17 8.57
CA GLY A 291 -16.04 -6.00 8.47
C GLY A 291 -17.41 -6.13 9.16
N ALA A 292 -17.65 -7.17 9.95
CA ALA A 292 -18.89 -7.35 10.74
C ALA A 292 -18.70 -8.37 11.88
N PRO A 293 -19.50 -8.29 12.98
CA PRO A 293 -19.43 -9.25 14.10
C PRO A 293 -19.57 -10.72 13.69
N LYS A 294 -20.48 -11.04 12.75
CA LYS A 294 -20.65 -12.40 12.21
C LYS A 294 -19.41 -12.94 11.47
N HIS A 295 -18.57 -12.06 10.93
CA HIS A 295 -17.32 -12.46 10.26
C HIS A 295 -16.24 -12.79 11.30
N ALA A 296 -16.15 -12.01 12.39
CA ALA A 296 -15.32 -12.33 13.53
C ALA A 296 -15.72 -13.68 14.16
N GLU A 297 -17.02 -13.92 14.33
CA GLU A 297 -17.52 -15.19 14.88
C GLU A 297 -17.19 -16.40 13.97
N LYS A 298 -17.31 -16.26 12.64
CA LYS A 298 -16.89 -17.32 11.70
C LYS A 298 -15.40 -17.60 11.79
N ALA A 299 -14.55 -16.57 11.76
CA ALA A 299 -13.10 -16.74 11.77
C ALA A 299 -12.59 -17.33 13.10
N LEU A 300 -13.12 -16.86 14.24
CA LEU A 300 -12.74 -17.34 15.57
C LEU A 300 -13.17 -18.79 15.83
N LYS A 301 -14.31 -19.23 15.28
CA LYS A 301 -14.72 -20.65 15.33
C LYS A 301 -13.82 -21.57 14.50
N LEU A 302 -13.20 -21.05 13.45
CA LEU A 302 -12.21 -21.77 12.63
C LEU A 302 -10.80 -21.72 13.24
N GLY A 303 -10.59 -20.96 14.32
CA GLY A 303 -9.37 -21.00 15.13
C GLY A 303 -8.35 -19.89 14.87
N VAL A 304 -8.71 -18.78 14.21
CA VAL A 304 -7.77 -17.65 14.10
C VAL A 304 -7.49 -17.01 15.47
N ASP A 305 -6.28 -16.51 15.69
CA ASP A 305 -5.83 -16.00 17.00
C ASP A 305 -6.21 -14.54 17.24
N ILE A 306 -6.32 -13.77 16.16
CA ILE A 306 -6.56 -12.33 16.15
C ILE A 306 -7.62 -12.00 15.09
N VAL A 307 -8.50 -11.03 15.38
CA VAL A 307 -9.43 -10.48 14.38
C VAL A 307 -9.18 -8.98 14.17
N CYS A 308 -9.10 -8.55 12.92
CA CYS A 308 -8.86 -7.16 12.57
C CYS A 308 -10.16 -6.49 12.11
N ALA A 309 -10.73 -5.66 13.00
CA ALA A 309 -12.00 -4.98 12.81
C ALA A 309 -11.82 -3.74 11.93
N GLN A 310 -12.15 -3.85 10.63
CA GLN A 310 -12.00 -2.74 9.67
C GLN A 310 -13.31 -1.99 9.43
N GLY A 311 -13.35 -0.73 9.85
CA GLY A 311 -14.46 0.19 9.59
C GLY A 311 -14.63 0.55 8.12
N GLY A 312 -15.85 0.93 7.73
CA GLY A 312 -16.21 1.26 6.35
C GLY A 312 -15.52 2.49 5.75
N GLU A 313 -14.80 3.26 6.57
CA GLU A 313 -13.91 4.36 6.17
C GLU A 313 -12.45 3.92 5.87
N GLY A 314 -12.11 2.65 6.09
CA GLY A 314 -10.85 2.05 5.66
C GLY A 314 -10.74 1.88 4.14
N GLY A 315 -9.52 2.06 3.61
CA GLY A 315 -9.21 1.86 2.19
C GLY A 315 -9.14 0.39 1.78
N GLY A 316 -9.24 0.11 0.48
CA GLY A 316 -9.26 -1.28 0.00
C GLY A 316 -10.60 -1.96 0.23
N HIS A 317 -10.66 -3.30 0.21
CA HIS A 317 -11.90 -4.04 0.43
C HIS A 317 -12.45 -3.76 1.83
N THR A 318 -13.65 -3.20 1.93
CA THR A 318 -14.21 -2.76 3.22
C THR A 318 -15.72 -2.89 3.34
N GLY A 319 -16.20 -3.03 4.57
CA GLY A 319 -17.62 -3.11 4.92
C GLY A 319 -18.31 -1.74 4.97
N ASP A 320 -19.52 -1.73 5.54
CA ASP A 320 -20.37 -0.53 5.65
C ASP A 320 -20.49 -0.03 7.10
N ILE A 321 -20.07 -0.82 8.07
CA ILE A 321 -20.20 -0.51 9.50
C ILE A 321 -19.10 0.49 9.90
N PRO A 322 -19.41 1.66 10.47
CA PRO A 322 -18.41 2.64 10.89
C PRO A 322 -17.49 2.12 12.01
N PHE A 323 -16.23 2.56 11.99
CA PHE A 323 -15.19 2.24 12.97
C PHE A 323 -15.66 2.13 14.43
N SER A 324 -16.29 3.19 14.94
CA SER A 324 -16.71 3.34 16.34
C SER A 324 -17.84 2.40 16.76
N VAL A 325 -18.58 1.84 15.80
CA VAL A 325 -19.62 0.82 16.02
C VAL A 325 -19.02 -0.58 15.88
N LEU A 326 -18.16 -0.78 14.88
CA LEU A 326 -17.63 -2.09 14.53
C LEU A 326 -16.62 -2.63 15.56
N VAL A 327 -15.64 -1.81 15.95
CA VAL A 327 -14.54 -2.25 16.83
C VAL A 327 -15.04 -2.80 18.17
N PRO A 328 -15.86 -2.09 18.98
CA PRO A 328 -16.33 -2.62 20.25
C PRO A 328 -17.25 -3.83 20.08
N ALA A 329 -18.09 -3.87 19.03
CA ALA A 329 -18.94 -5.02 18.74
C ALA A 329 -18.13 -6.29 18.39
N ILE A 330 -16.98 -6.14 17.75
CA ILE A 330 -16.06 -7.27 17.48
C ILE A 330 -15.26 -7.65 18.74
N VAL A 331 -14.91 -6.69 19.61
CA VAL A 331 -14.34 -6.97 20.94
C VAL A 331 -15.28 -7.81 21.79
N ASP A 332 -16.59 -7.53 21.76
CA ASP A 332 -17.61 -8.32 22.49
C ASP A 332 -17.89 -9.72 21.87
N VAL A 333 -17.53 -9.94 20.61
CA VAL A 333 -17.42 -11.29 20.04
C VAL A 333 -16.14 -11.96 20.52
N ALA A 334 -14.99 -11.31 20.38
CA ALA A 334 -13.66 -11.88 20.65
C ALA A 334 -13.48 -12.34 22.10
N LYS A 335 -14.06 -11.63 23.08
CA LYS A 335 -14.09 -12.04 24.51
C LYS A 335 -14.62 -13.47 24.77
N LYS A 336 -15.39 -14.04 23.83
CA LYS A 336 -15.97 -15.38 23.93
C LYS A 336 -15.04 -16.50 23.44
N TYR A 337 -13.90 -16.14 22.83
CA TYR A 337 -13.00 -17.06 22.14
C TYR A 337 -11.56 -16.98 22.69
N LYS A 338 -10.80 -18.03 22.41
CA LYS A 338 -9.38 -18.12 22.73
C LYS A 338 -8.59 -18.54 21.48
N SER A 339 -7.38 -18.02 21.36
CA SER A 339 -6.39 -18.49 20.40
C SER A 339 -6.07 -19.98 20.65
N PRO A 340 -6.25 -20.89 19.67
CA PRO A 340 -5.86 -22.29 19.82
C PRO A 340 -4.35 -22.44 20.04
N LEU A 341 -3.54 -21.61 19.38
CA LEU A 341 -2.07 -21.66 19.46
C LEU A 341 -1.51 -21.23 20.83
N THR A 342 -2.24 -20.41 21.60
CA THR A 342 -1.70 -19.81 22.85
C THR A 342 -2.56 -20.01 24.10
N GLY A 343 -3.80 -20.48 23.97
CA GLY A 343 -4.77 -20.61 25.06
C GLY A 343 -5.24 -19.29 25.69
N GLN A 344 -4.76 -18.14 25.18
CA GLN A 344 -5.10 -16.80 25.63
C GLN A 344 -6.38 -16.29 24.96
N PRO A 345 -7.07 -15.29 25.54
CA PRO A 345 -8.21 -14.64 24.88
C PRO A 345 -7.85 -14.13 23.49
N ALA A 346 -8.76 -14.30 22.52
CA ALA A 346 -8.55 -13.79 21.17
C ALA A 346 -8.47 -12.26 21.17
N LEU A 347 -7.51 -11.69 20.44
CA LEU A 347 -7.29 -10.24 20.41
C LEU A 347 -8.00 -9.57 19.22
N VAL A 348 -8.35 -8.30 19.41
CA VAL A 348 -8.86 -7.44 18.32
C VAL A 348 -7.81 -6.40 17.96
N VAL A 349 -7.59 -6.21 16.66
CA VAL A 349 -6.83 -5.08 16.10
C VAL A 349 -7.82 -4.17 15.37
N ALA A 350 -7.73 -2.85 15.55
CA ALA A 350 -8.62 -1.91 14.88
C ALA A 350 -8.04 -1.46 13.52
N ALA A 351 -8.88 -1.31 12.50
CA ALA A 351 -8.50 -0.90 11.15
C ALA A 351 -9.53 0.08 10.57
N GLY A 352 -9.09 0.88 9.59
CA GLY A 352 -9.86 2.02 9.07
C GLY A 352 -9.75 3.25 9.98
N GLY A 353 -9.90 4.46 9.41
CA GLY A 353 -9.84 5.75 10.12
C GLY A 353 -8.51 6.13 10.81
N ILE A 354 -7.53 5.22 10.92
CA ILE A 354 -6.32 5.41 11.74
C ILE A 354 -5.18 6.07 10.96
N ASN A 355 -4.55 7.08 11.59
CA ASN A 355 -3.45 7.86 11.01
C ASN A 355 -2.47 8.48 12.03
N ASP A 356 -2.85 8.57 13.30
CA ASP A 356 -2.17 9.40 14.29
C ASP A 356 -2.35 8.83 15.73
N GLY A 357 -1.82 9.53 16.74
CA GLY A 357 -1.97 9.07 18.12
C GLY A 357 -3.37 9.25 18.70
N ARG A 358 -4.20 10.14 18.16
CA ARG A 358 -5.60 10.31 18.58
C ARG A 358 -6.42 9.06 18.20
N SER A 359 -6.27 8.62 16.95
CA SER A 359 -6.92 7.41 16.42
C SER A 359 -6.37 6.13 17.06
N LEU A 360 -5.07 6.04 17.35
CA LEU A 360 -4.50 4.96 18.15
C LEU A 360 -5.06 4.93 19.59
N ALA A 361 -5.07 6.05 20.30
CA ALA A 361 -5.64 6.10 21.65
C ALA A 361 -7.13 5.73 21.66
N ALA A 362 -7.92 6.24 20.71
CA ALA A 362 -9.34 5.88 20.56
C ALA A 362 -9.54 4.38 20.30
N SER A 363 -8.69 3.76 19.47
CA SER A 363 -8.74 2.32 19.19
C SER A 363 -8.59 1.48 20.46
N LEU A 364 -7.64 1.85 21.34
CA LEU A 364 -7.42 1.17 22.62
C LEU A 364 -8.60 1.39 23.60
N MET A 365 -9.22 2.57 23.59
CA MET A 365 -10.41 2.86 24.42
C MET A 365 -11.68 2.17 23.92
N LEU A 366 -11.75 1.79 22.64
CA LEU A 366 -12.78 0.88 22.09
C LEU A 366 -12.50 -0.60 22.39
N GLY A 367 -11.42 -0.91 23.12
CA GLY A 367 -11.08 -2.27 23.56
C GLY A 367 -10.21 -3.08 22.60
N ALA A 368 -9.73 -2.50 21.49
CA ALA A 368 -8.73 -3.15 20.66
C ALA A 368 -7.37 -3.21 21.36
N ALA A 369 -6.58 -4.23 21.07
CA ALA A 369 -5.22 -4.40 21.59
C ALA A 369 -4.16 -3.67 20.74
N GLY A 370 -4.53 -3.10 19.59
CA GLY A 370 -3.66 -2.33 18.71
C GLY A 370 -4.34 -1.89 17.42
N VAL A 371 -3.55 -1.35 16.48
CA VAL A 371 -4.01 -0.79 15.21
C VAL A 371 -3.34 -1.42 13.99
N TRP A 372 -4.06 -1.47 12.88
CA TRP A 372 -3.63 -1.90 11.56
C TRP A 372 -3.83 -0.75 10.57
N VAL A 373 -2.73 -0.28 9.98
CA VAL A 373 -2.66 1.07 9.41
C VAL A 373 -2.29 1.02 7.93
N GLY A 374 -3.22 1.46 7.08
CA GLY A 374 -3.06 1.53 5.62
C GLY A 374 -2.66 2.91 5.12
N THR A 375 -3.65 3.75 4.76
CA THR A 375 -3.49 5.05 4.08
C THR A 375 -2.34 5.94 4.59
N ARG A 376 -2.15 6.02 5.92
CA ARG A 376 -1.07 6.80 6.54
C ARG A 376 0.33 6.31 6.13
N PHE A 377 0.53 5.00 5.98
CA PHE A 377 1.77 4.44 5.49
C PHE A 377 1.87 4.38 3.95
N VAL A 378 0.78 4.57 3.20
CA VAL A 378 0.88 4.83 1.75
C VAL A 378 1.65 6.12 1.52
N ALA A 379 1.30 7.18 2.24
CA ALA A 379 2.03 8.45 2.28
C ALA A 379 3.27 8.37 3.20
N SER A 380 4.17 7.43 2.94
CA SER A 380 5.52 7.40 3.51
C SER A 380 6.60 7.40 2.43
N GLU A 381 7.86 7.65 2.81
CA GLU A 381 8.99 7.62 1.88
C GLU A 381 9.24 6.19 1.35
N GLU A 382 9.26 5.22 2.25
CA GLU A 382 9.61 3.80 2.03
C GLU A 382 8.50 2.97 1.33
N SER A 383 7.29 3.54 1.21
CA SER A 383 6.16 2.94 0.51
C SER A 383 6.44 2.71 -0.98
N GLY A 384 6.07 1.54 -1.50
CA GLY A 384 6.17 1.18 -2.93
C GLY A 384 5.11 1.85 -3.82
N ALA A 385 4.19 2.60 -3.24
CA ALA A 385 3.17 3.35 -3.99
C ALA A 385 3.81 4.39 -4.94
N SER A 386 3.18 4.64 -6.09
CA SER A 386 3.67 5.64 -7.05
C SER A 386 3.71 7.04 -6.43
N ARG A 387 4.58 7.93 -6.93
CA ARG A 387 4.66 9.30 -6.45
C ARG A 387 3.29 10.00 -6.45
N LEU A 388 2.56 9.85 -7.55
CA LEU A 388 1.21 10.38 -7.73
C LEU A 388 0.21 9.80 -6.73
N HIS A 389 0.31 8.52 -6.34
CA HIS A 389 -0.53 7.92 -5.29
C HIS A 389 -0.25 8.55 -3.93
N LYS A 390 1.03 8.76 -3.57
CA LYS A 390 1.40 9.43 -2.31
C LYS A 390 0.94 10.88 -2.27
N GLU A 391 1.07 11.60 -3.40
CA GLU A 391 0.60 12.97 -3.58
C GLU A 391 -0.93 13.06 -3.54
N ALA A 392 -1.66 12.13 -4.15
CA ALA A 392 -3.12 12.03 -4.08
C ALA A 392 -3.62 11.77 -2.65
N VAL A 393 -2.95 10.91 -1.87
CA VAL A 393 -3.29 10.69 -0.44
C VAL A 393 -3.12 11.96 0.40
N VAL A 394 -2.14 12.82 0.07
CA VAL A 394 -1.90 14.11 0.75
C VAL A 394 -2.85 15.20 0.26
N GLY A 395 -3.17 15.21 -1.03
CA GLY A 395 -4.03 16.19 -1.69
C GLY A 395 -5.53 16.00 -1.43
N ALA A 396 -5.97 14.78 -1.07
CA ALA A 396 -7.37 14.45 -0.86
C ALA A 396 -8.05 15.29 0.24
N GLN A 397 -9.34 15.54 0.03
CA GLN A 397 -10.25 16.30 0.90
C GLN A 397 -11.34 15.39 1.51
N TYR A 398 -12.12 15.94 2.43
CA TYR A 398 -13.20 15.22 3.10
C TYR A 398 -14.31 14.83 2.12
N GLY A 399 -14.68 13.54 2.12
CA GLY A 399 -15.80 13.02 1.31
C GLY A 399 -15.45 12.70 -0.15
N GLU A 400 -14.19 12.85 -0.58
CA GLU A 400 -13.79 12.54 -1.96
C GLU A 400 -13.63 11.02 -2.22
N THR A 401 -13.38 10.19 -1.20
CA THR A 401 -13.23 8.74 -1.41
C THR A 401 -14.58 8.03 -1.45
N THR A 402 -14.73 7.05 -2.35
CA THR A 402 -15.97 6.28 -2.52
C THR A 402 -15.71 4.77 -2.51
N ARG A 403 -16.76 3.98 -2.34
CA ARG A 403 -16.72 2.51 -2.44
C ARG A 403 -17.37 2.05 -3.73
N THR A 404 -16.62 1.29 -4.53
CA THR A 404 -17.05 0.77 -5.84
C THR A 404 -17.06 -0.77 -5.86
N LEU A 405 -17.76 -1.36 -6.83
CA LEU A 405 -17.59 -2.76 -7.24
C LEU A 405 -16.72 -2.92 -8.50
N VAL A 406 -16.47 -1.85 -9.26
CA VAL A 406 -15.90 -1.87 -10.63
C VAL A 406 -14.55 -2.62 -10.70
N ILE A 407 -13.72 -2.44 -9.68
CA ILE A 407 -12.30 -2.87 -9.66
C ILE A 407 -12.14 -4.38 -9.35
N SER A 408 -13.15 -5.03 -8.74
CA SER A 408 -13.00 -6.44 -8.27
C SER A 408 -14.30 -7.20 -8.00
N GLY A 409 -15.47 -6.63 -8.34
CA GLY A 409 -16.80 -7.16 -7.99
C GLY A 409 -17.13 -7.16 -6.49
N ARG A 410 -16.22 -6.64 -5.67
CA ARG A 410 -16.27 -6.59 -4.19
C ARG A 410 -16.15 -5.13 -3.73
N PRO A 411 -16.90 -4.68 -2.70
CA PRO A 411 -16.86 -3.30 -2.23
C PRO A 411 -15.45 -2.88 -1.82
N LEU A 412 -14.86 -1.94 -2.56
CA LEU A 412 -13.49 -1.44 -2.36
C LEU A 412 -13.48 0.09 -2.30
N ARG A 413 -12.84 0.67 -1.27
CA ARG A 413 -12.72 2.12 -1.09
C ARG A 413 -11.45 2.69 -1.72
N MET A 414 -11.60 3.76 -2.49
CA MET A 414 -10.53 4.46 -3.23
C MET A 414 -10.93 5.92 -3.56
N LEU A 415 -9.97 6.70 -4.06
CA LEU A 415 -10.22 8.04 -4.63
C LEU A 415 -10.60 7.91 -6.11
N PRO A 416 -11.83 8.30 -6.54
CA PRO A 416 -12.33 8.06 -7.88
C PRO A 416 -11.68 8.98 -8.92
N ASN A 417 -11.03 8.37 -9.91
CA ASN A 417 -10.66 8.99 -11.17
C ASN A 417 -11.87 9.03 -12.13
N ASP A 418 -11.69 9.61 -13.32
CA ASP A 418 -12.78 9.81 -14.26
C ASP A 418 -13.31 8.49 -14.87
N TYR A 419 -12.44 7.47 -14.99
CA TYR A 419 -12.81 6.11 -15.36
C TYR A 419 -13.87 5.51 -14.41
N ILE A 420 -13.67 5.57 -13.08
CA ILE A 420 -14.68 5.07 -12.14
C ILE A 420 -15.91 6.01 -12.09
N LYS A 421 -15.72 7.34 -12.16
CA LYS A 421 -16.85 8.28 -12.24
C LYS A 421 -17.74 8.02 -13.43
N ASP A 422 -17.21 7.47 -14.53
CA ASP A 422 -18.02 7.01 -15.65
C ASP A 422 -18.84 5.75 -15.33
N TRP A 423 -18.19 4.75 -14.76
CA TRP A 423 -18.85 3.51 -14.36
C TRP A 423 -19.97 3.70 -13.34
N GLU A 424 -19.78 4.55 -12.33
CA GLU A 424 -20.79 4.79 -11.28
C GLU A 424 -22.04 5.53 -11.79
N LYS A 425 -22.04 6.06 -13.03
CA LYS A 425 -23.27 6.51 -13.73
C LYS A 425 -24.15 5.34 -14.18
N ARG A 426 -23.60 4.12 -14.24
CA ARG A 426 -24.21 2.90 -14.82
C ARG A 426 -24.39 1.78 -13.77
N PRO A 427 -25.03 2.04 -12.60
CA PRO A 427 -25.09 1.08 -11.49
C PRO A 427 -25.82 -0.22 -11.85
N GLU A 428 -26.83 -0.16 -12.73
CA GLU A 428 -27.53 -1.34 -13.24
C GLU A 428 -26.60 -2.26 -14.05
N GLU A 429 -25.64 -1.70 -14.78
CA GLU A 429 -24.68 -2.45 -15.58
C GLU A 429 -23.60 -3.10 -14.70
N ILE A 430 -23.11 -2.37 -13.68
CA ILE A 430 -22.25 -2.92 -12.63
C ILE A 430 -22.94 -4.12 -11.96
N ALA A 431 -24.23 -3.98 -11.60
CA ALA A 431 -25.02 -5.07 -11.01
C ALA A 431 -25.18 -6.25 -12.00
N ARG A 432 -25.50 -5.98 -13.27
CA ARG A 432 -25.68 -6.99 -14.34
C ARG A 432 -24.42 -7.80 -14.61
N LEU A 433 -23.24 -7.16 -14.62
CA LEU A 433 -21.95 -7.84 -14.82
C LEU A 433 -21.55 -8.64 -13.58
N THR A 434 -21.56 -8.02 -12.41
CA THR A 434 -21.12 -8.69 -11.16
C THR A 434 -22.04 -9.84 -10.75
N ALA A 435 -23.34 -9.79 -11.09
CA ALA A 435 -24.26 -10.92 -10.92
C ALA A 435 -23.92 -12.11 -11.83
N LYS A 436 -23.31 -11.88 -13.00
CA LYS A 436 -22.79 -12.92 -13.91
C LYS A 436 -21.38 -13.40 -13.53
N GLY A 437 -20.77 -12.84 -12.49
CA GLY A 437 -19.39 -13.13 -12.09
C GLY A 437 -18.32 -12.34 -12.83
N VAL A 438 -18.72 -11.41 -13.72
CA VAL A 438 -17.80 -10.56 -14.48
C VAL A 438 -17.49 -9.30 -13.67
N VAL A 439 -16.20 -8.96 -13.50
CA VAL A 439 -15.78 -7.68 -12.91
C VAL A 439 -15.80 -6.60 -13.99
N PRO A 440 -16.42 -5.42 -13.77
CA PRO A 440 -16.51 -4.38 -14.81
C PRO A 440 -15.17 -3.88 -15.37
N MET A 441 -14.12 -3.80 -14.55
CA MET A 441 -12.77 -3.46 -15.01
C MET A 441 -12.10 -4.59 -15.82
N GLU A 442 -12.34 -5.86 -15.48
CA GLU A 442 -11.85 -7.00 -16.26
C GLU A 442 -12.55 -7.04 -17.63
N HIS A 443 -13.87 -6.79 -17.67
CA HIS A 443 -14.66 -6.68 -18.90
C HIS A 443 -14.16 -5.58 -19.85
N ASP A 444 -13.85 -4.39 -19.31
CA ASP A 444 -13.29 -3.31 -20.11
C ASP A 444 -11.90 -3.67 -20.69
N PHE A 445 -11.03 -4.31 -19.90
CA PHE A 445 -9.74 -4.83 -20.41
C PHE A 445 -9.92 -5.92 -21.48
N GLU A 446 -10.89 -6.82 -21.32
CA GLU A 446 -11.22 -7.87 -22.32
C GLU A 446 -11.87 -7.31 -23.60
N SER A 447 -12.28 -6.04 -23.60
CA SER A 447 -12.89 -5.35 -24.75
C SER A 447 -11.97 -4.31 -25.42
N ASP A 448 -10.67 -4.33 -25.08
CA ASP A 448 -9.66 -3.38 -25.58
C ASP A 448 -10.02 -1.89 -25.34
N ARG A 449 -10.71 -1.58 -24.23
CA ARG A 449 -11.06 -0.19 -23.87
C ARG A 449 -9.81 0.63 -23.53
N GLU A 450 -9.56 1.71 -24.29
CA GLU A 450 -8.32 2.51 -24.18
C GLU A 450 -8.18 3.34 -22.88
N ASP A 451 -9.28 3.72 -22.22
CA ASP A 451 -9.29 4.65 -21.07
C ASP A 451 -9.36 3.97 -19.68
N VAL A 452 -8.99 2.69 -19.57
CA VAL A 452 -8.99 1.95 -18.29
C VAL A 452 -7.83 2.37 -17.38
N GLU A 453 -8.12 3.28 -16.44
CA GLU A 453 -7.17 3.73 -15.42
C GLU A 453 -7.49 3.17 -14.02
N LEU A 454 -6.50 2.57 -13.36
CA LEU A 454 -6.58 2.11 -11.97
C LEU A 454 -6.58 3.30 -10.98
N PRO A 455 -7.63 3.47 -10.15
CA PRO A 455 -7.71 4.57 -9.19
C PRO A 455 -6.84 4.37 -7.94
N TYR A 456 -6.55 5.45 -7.23
CA TYR A 456 -5.71 5.43 -6.03
C TYR A 456 -6.46 4.88 -4.81
N ILE A 457 -6.13 3.65 -4.42
CA ILE A 457 -6.69 2.99 -3.24
C ILE A 457 -6.28 3.74 -1.95
N MET A 458 -7.27 4.23 -1.22
CA MET A 458 -7.11 4.94 0.06
C MET A 458 -8.44 4.96 0.82
N GLY A 459 -8.38 5.05 2.15
CA GLY A 459 -9.55 5.32 3.01
C GLY A 459 -9.73 6.81 3.30
N ASP A 460 -10.90 7.20 3.80
CA ASP A 460 -11.31 8.62 4.02
C ASP A 460 -10.34 9.44 4.89
N VAL A 461 -9.51 8.74 5.68
CA VAL A 461 -8.45 9.33 6.50
C VAL A 461 -7.36 10.06 5.69
N SER A 462 -7.32 9.89 4.36
CA SER A 462 -6.50 10.73 3.45
C SER A 462 -6.80 12.23 3.62
N ALA A 463 -8.06 12.58 3.89
CA ALA A 463 -8.50 13.96 4.13
C ALA A 463 -7.72 14.70 5.25
N ILE A 464 -7.12 13.97 6.20
CA ILE A 464 -6.32 14.52 7.30
C ILE A 464 -4.82 14.17 7.23
N ILE A 465 -4.39 13.43 6.22
CA ILE A 465 -2.98 13.20 5.91
C ILE A 465 -2.50 14.36 5.02
N LYS A 466 -1.46 15.08 5.45
CA LYS A 466 -1.02 16.33 4.79
C LYS A 466 0.49 16.45 4.53
N GLU A 467 1.25 15.41 4.85
CA GLU A 467 2.70 15.31 4.63
C GLU A 467 3.08 13.86 4.28
N ILE A 468 4.05 13.66 3.39
CA ILE A 468 4.79 12.40 3.25
C ILE A 468 5.92 12.43 4.30
N LYS A 469 6.13 11.35 5.04
CA LYS A 469 7.15 11.24 6.10
C LYS A 469 7.82 9.86 6.08
N PRO A 470 9.03 9.67 6.65
CA PRO A 470 9.56 8.34 6.90
C PRO A 470 8.60 7.56 7.82
N ALA A 471 8.32 6.31 7.51
CA ALA A 471 7.43 5.43 8.27
C ALA A 471 7.88 5.30 9.74
N GLY A 472 9.20 5.31 9.98
CA GLY A 472 9.73 5.35 11.34
C GLY A 472 9.43 6.64 12.12
N VAL A 473 9.25 7.78 11.45
CA VAL A 473 8.77 9.02 12.08
C VAL A 473 7.28 8.89 12.42
N ILE A 474 6.47 8.40 11.47
CA ILE A 474 5.03 8.17 11.64
C ILE A 474 4.75 7.30 12.88
N VAL A 475 5.44 6.16 13.04
CA VAL A 475 5.28 5.29 14.21
C VAL A 475 5.57 6.02 15.53
N ARG A 476 6.66 6.79 15.59
CA ARG A 476 7.04 7.55 16.80
C ARG A 476 6.03 8.65 17.13
N GLU A 477 5.57 9.41 16.12
CA GLU A 477 4.54 10.44 16.28
C GLU A 477 3.23 9.84 16.81
N MET A 478 2.78 8.70 16.23
CA MET A 478 1.59 7.98 16.69
C MET A 478 1.69 7.57 18.16
N VAL A 479 2.80 6.96 18.57
CA VAL A 479 2.98 6.48 19.96
C VAL A 479 3.09 7.65 20.94
N GLN A 480 3.87 8.69 20.64
CA GLN A 480 4.02 9.86 21.50
C GLN A 480 2.68 10.56 21.74
N GLN A 481 1.94 10.85 20.66
CA GLN A 481 0.63 11.47 20.73
C GLN A 481 -0.39 10.57 21.45
N ALA A 482 -0.37 9.25 21.23
CA ALA A 482 -1.29 8.34 21.91
C ALA A 482 -1.05 8.30 23.43
N VAL A 483 0.20 8.22 23.87
CA VAL A 483 0.57 8.27 25.30
C VAL A 483 0.15 9.61 25.92
N GLU A 484 0.28 10.72 25.20
CA GLU A 484 -0.21 12.03 25.65
C GLU A 484 -1.75 12.07 25.80
N ARG A 485 -2.48 11.58 24.78
CA ARG A 485 -3.95 11.53 24.80
C ARG A 485 -4.49 10.59 25.89
N LEU A 486 -3.85 9.45 26.13
CA LEU A 486 -4.20 8.53 27.21
C LEU A 486 -3.96 9.15 28.60
N ARG A 487 -2.87 9.91 28.79
CA ARG A 487 -2.63 10.67 30.03
C ARG A 487 -3.65 11.79 30.23
N THR A 488 -4.07 12.46 29.16
CA THR A 488 -5.15 13.46 29.20
C THR A 488 -6.48 12.82 29.57
N GLY A 489 -6.83 11.66 28.98
CA GLY A 489 -8.03 10.91 29.36
C GLY A 489 -8.00 10.47 30.83
N GLY A 490 -6.84 10.00 31.31
CA GLY A 490 -6.63 9.64 32.70
C GLY A 490 -6.82 10.81 33.69
N SER A 491 -6.48 12.05 33.31
CA SER A 491 -6.66 13.22 34.19
C SER A 491 -8.12 13.64 34.38
N TYR A 492 -9.04 13.12 33.57
CA TYR A 492 -10.49 13.27 33.78
C TYR A 492 -11.04 12.31 34.84
N ILE A 493 -10.30 11.24 35.17
CA ILE A 493 -10.70 10.27 36.20
C ILE A 493 -10.39 10.84 37.58
N LYS A 494 -11.42 11.38 38.24
CA LYS A 494 -11.36 11.70 39.67
C LYS A 494 -11.60 10.43 40.48
N ALA A 495 -10.68 10.10 41.38
CA ALA A 495 -10.98 9.14 42.43
C ALA A 495 -12.16 9.65 43.26
N GLY A 496 -13.22 8.85 43.38
CA GLY A 496 -14.31 9.16 44.30
C GLY A 496 -13.78 9.26 45.72
N SER A 497 -14.38 10.14 46.54
CA SER A 497 -14.06 10.21 47.97
C SER A 497 -14.32 8.83 48.59
N ALA A 498 -13.27 8.16 49.08
CA ALA A 498 -13.38 6.85 49.69
C ALA A 498 -14.37 6.92 50.85
N SER A 499 -15.51 6.25 50.72
CA SER A 499 -16.56 6.25 51.75
C SER A 499 -16.01 5.55 52.99
N LYS A 500 -15.91 6.30 54.10
CA LYS A 500 -15.60 5.74 55.41
C LYS A 500 -16.88 5.18 56.01
N LEU A 501 -17.19 3.94 55.64
CA LEU A 501 -18.22 3.07 56.22
C LEU A 501 -17.55 1.75 56.62
#